data_AF-A0A6A5V8Z6-F1
#
_entry.id   AF-A0A6A5V8Z6-F1
#
_cell.length_a   1.000
_cell.length_b   1.000
_cell.length_c   1.000
_cell.angle_alpha   90.00
_cell.angle_beta   90.00
_cell.angle_gamma   90.00
#
_symmetry.space_group_name_H-M   'P 1'
#
loop_
_entity.id
_entity.type
_entity.pdbx_description
1 polymer ?
#
loop_
_entity_poly.entity_id
_entity_poly.type
_entity_poly.pdbx_seq_one_letter_code
_entity_poly.pdbx_strand_id
1 'polypeptide(L)' 'MGDREVAIQATITDLNSSVFSSQRAAARAYNIAQSTLSTRVNRGAPNHAAHQH' A
#
# COMPACT_ATOMS: atom_id res chain seq x y z
N MET A 1 8.96 2.52 13.97
CA MET A 1 8.27 2.58 12.66
C MET A 1 9.31 3.02 11.64
N GLY A 2 9.67 2.19 10.67
CA GLY A 2 10.70 2.55 9.68
C GLY A 2 10.16 3.56 8.65
N ASP A 3 11.04 4.41 8.13
CA ASP A 3 10.74 5.44 7.11
C ASP A 3 9.94 4.88 5.91
N ARG A 4 10.26 3.64 5.52
CA ARG A 4 9.56 2.89 4.46
C ARG A 4 8.10 2.56 4.76
N GLU A 5 7.75 2.23 6.01
CA GLU A 5 6.36 1.90 6.38
C GLU A 5 5.48 3.16 6.36
N VAL A 6 6.05 4.30 6.76
CA VAL A 6 5.39 5.61 6.70
C VAL A 6 5.10 5.99 5.25
N ALA A 7 6.09 5.82 4.36
CA ALA A 7 5.92 6.07 2.93
C ALA A 7 4.79 5.21 2.34
N ILE A 8 4.73 3.91 2.66
CA ILE A 8 3.67 3.01 2.19
C ILE A 8 2.29 3.46 2.66
N GLN A 9 2.14 3.87 3.93
CA GLN A 9 0.87 4.36 4.46
C GLN A 9 0.42 5.68 3.83
N ALA A 10 1.36 6.61 3.60
CA ALA A 10 1.09 7.85 2.88
C ALA A 10 0.60 7.56 1.45
N THR A 11 1.28 6.67 0.73
CA THR A 11 0.88 6.27 -0.63
C THR A 11 -0.53 5.66 -0.68
N ILE A 12 -0.90 4.84 0.30
CA ILE A 12 -2.25 4.25 0.40
C ILE A 12 -3.30 5.32 0.68
N THR A 13 -2.97 6.28 1.53
CA THR A 13 -3.86 7.41 1.87
C THR A 13 -4.14 8.26 0.64
N ASP A 14 -3.09 8.65 -0.10
CA ASP A 14 -3.23 9.43 -1.33
C ASP A 14 -4.00 8.68 -2.42
N LEU A 15 -3.75 7.38 -2.55
CA LEU A 15 -4.51 6.52 -3.45
C LEU A 15 -6.01 6.51 -3.10
N ASN A 16 -6.34 6.35 -1.82
CA ASN A 16 -7.73 6.34 -1.35
C ASN A 16 -8.40 7.71 -1.46
N SER A 17 -7.63 8.80 -1.33
CA SER A 17 -8.08 10.17 -1.57
C SER A 17 -8.24 10.51 -3.06
N SER A 18 -8.05 9.54 -3.97
CA SER A 18 -8.09 9.74 -5.43
C SER A 18 -7.09 10.78 -5.95
N VAL A 19 -5.98 11.03 -5.24
CA VAL A 19 -4.85 11.84 -5.73
C VAL A 19 -4.22 11.18 -6.95
N PHE A 20 -4.16 9.85 -6.95
CA PHE A 20 -3.68 9.04 -8.07
C PHE A 20 -4.82 8.28 -8.72
N SER A 21 -4.87 8.27 -10.06
CA SER A 21 -5.89 7.57 -10.83
C SER A 21 -5.83 6.04 -10.70
N SER A 22 -4.73 5.47 -10.18
CA SER A 22 -4.57 4.03 -9.99
C SER A 22 -3.39 3.68 -9.07
N GLN A 23 -3.45 2.47 -8.47
CA GLN A 23 -2.39 1.92 -7.60
C GLN A 23 -1.00 1.99 -8.25
N ARG A 24 -0.94 1.79 -9.57
CA ARG A 24 0.29 1.76 -10.34
C ARG A 24 0.92 3.16 -10.50
N ALA A 25 0.10 4.21 -10.57
CA ALA A 25 0.59 5.60 -10.57
C ALA A 25 1.15 5.99 -9.20
N ALA A 26 0.43 5.65 -8.12
CA ALA A 26 0.87 5.88 -6.74
C ALA A 26 2.19 5.13 -6.44
N ALA A 27 2.30 3.86 -6.86
CA ALA A 27 3.51 3.04 -6.73
C ALA A 27 4.75 3.73 -7.35
N ARG A 28 4.60 4.26 -8.56
CA ARG A 28 5.69 4.92 -9.28
C ARG A 28 6.07 6.25 -8.64
N ALA A 29 5.10 7.03 -8.18
CA ALA A 29 5.33 8.31 -7.52
C ALA A 29 6.17 8.17 -6.24
N TYR A 30 5.92 7.10 -5.47
CA TYR A 30 6.59 6.85 -4.19
C TYR A 30 7.78 5.88 -4.28
N ASN A 31 8.17 5.43 -5.48
CA ASN A 31 9.20 4.41 -5.69
C ASN A 31 8.95 3.10 -4.91
N ILE A 32 7.68 2.69 -4.81
CA ILE A 32 7.25 1.49 -4.11
C ILE A 32 6.83 0.44 -5.14
N ALA A 33 7.13 -0.83 -4.87
CA ALA A 33 6.66 -1.93 -5.72
C ALA A 33 5.12 -2.02 -5.70
N GLN A 34 4.50 -2.11 -6.87
CA GLN A 34 3.04 -2.26 -6.98
C GLN A 34 2.54 -3.49 -6.21
N SER A 35 3.29 -4.59 -6.20
CA SER A 35 2.96 -5.79 -5.41
C SER A 35 2.87 -5.49 -3.92
N THR A 36 3.75 -4.65 -3.38
CA THR A 36 3.71 -4.21 -1.97
C THR A 36 2.44 -3.42 -1.68
N LEU A 37 2.07 -2.47 -2.55
CA LEU A 37 0.81 -1.72 -2.38
C LEU A 37 -0.41 -2.62 -2.51
N SER A 38 -0.45 -3.52 -3.50
CA SER A 38 -1.55 -4.47 -3.68
C SER A 38 -1.71 -5.37 -2.45
N THR A 39 -0.62 -5.94 -1.93
CA THR A 39 -0.67 -6.73 -0.68
C THR A 39 -1.14 -5.89 0.49
N ARG A 40 -0.72 -4.62 0.61
CA ARG A 40 -1.11 -3.75 1.73
C ARG A 40 -2.54 -3.25 1.64
N VAL A 41 -3.03 -2.88 0.46
CA VAL A 41 -4.44 -2.52 0.22
C VAL A 41 -5.34 -3.72 0.51
N ASN A 42 -4.97 -4.92 0.06
CA ASN A 42 -5.73 -6.15 0.34
C ASN A 42 -5.63 -6.61 1.80
N ARG A 43 -4.47 -6.43 2.46
CA ARG A 43 -4.27 -6.70 3.90
C ARG A 43 -4.82 -5.60 4.82
N GLY A 44 -5.26 -4.47 4.28
CA GLY A 44 -5.93 -3.39 5.02
C GLY A 44 -7.32 -3.78 5.50
N ALA A 45 -7.93 -4.82 4.91
CA ALA A 45 -9.00 -5.54 5.55
C ALA A 45 -8.40 -6.39 6.68
N PRO A 46 -8.86 -6.26 7.94
CA PRO A 46 -8.34 -7.00 9.08
C PRO A 46 -8.75 -8.48 9.00
N ASN A 47 -8.24 -9.20 8.01
CA ASN A 47 -8.21 -10.65 8.02
C ASN A 47 -6.90 -11.07 8.69
N HIS A 48 -6.95 -10.97 10.01
CA HIS A 48 -6.11 -11.73 10.92
C HIS A 48 -6.09 -13.20 10.45
N ALA A 49 -4.90 -13.76 10.31
CA ALA A 49 -4.60 -15.20 10.16
C ALA A 49 -5.08 -15.91 8.88
N ALA A 50 -4.15 -16.14 7.94
CA ALA A 50 -4.13 -17.36 7.12
C ALA A 50 -2.78 -17.55 6.40
N HIS A 51 -1.67 -17.64 7.14
CA HIS A 51 -0.50 -18.43 6.70
C HIS A 51 0.43 -18.67 7.90
N GLN A 52 0.02 -19.56 8.80
CA GLN A 52 0.98 -20.30 9.61
C GLN A 52 1.10 -21.68 8.95
N HIS A 53 2.33 -21.97 8.56
CA HIS A 53 2.77 -23.21 7.92
C HIS A 53 2.58 -24.41 8.86
#